data_AF-A0A8D1E0N1-F1
#
_entry.id   AF-A0A8D1E0N1-F1
#
_cell.length_a   1.000
_cell.length_b   1.000
_cell.length_c   1.000
_cell.angle_alpha   90.00
_cell.angle_beta   90.00
_cell.angle_gamma   90.00
#
_symmetry.space_group_name_H-M   'P 1'
#
loop_
_entity.id
_entity.type
_entity.pdbx_description
1 polymer ?
#
loop_
_entity_poly.entity_id
_entity_poly.type
_entity_poly.pdbx_seq_one_letter_code
_entity_poly.pdbx_strand_id
1 'polypeptide(L)'
;MIFSPKGFPGPGHTGRETLDPQGSLIIRNVTTQDAGSYTVVLETSRGRRSATEQIHVKASSSGVPLMTFPGNSQGIIQSELNYSVILQWVASIDPEPVLRWTLNGSLCGTGKKMIIQRLSLKDLGTYVCLAENSEEVYFSQPVTVMLPQANVEPTDPVPIQPNPTLSLSGGSAIALIVVTLVVIMSLVVLSVYTLIHDKRYLPSLTPIHSAAPRPRTRSAARRKPSQQPVPRSFKLIQRG
;
A
#
# COMPACT_ATOMS: atom_id res chain seq x y z
N MET A 1 29.94 37.75 -2.46
CA MET A 1 31.39 38.03 -2.45
C MET A 1 31.87 37.89 -1.01
N ILE A 2 32.80 36.96 -0.75
CA ILE A 2 33.29 36.64 0.61
C ILE A 2 34.36 37.67 1.03
N PHE A 3 35.30 38.00 0.14
CA PHE A 3 36.29 39.06 0.34
C PHE A 3 36.24 40.07 -0.80
N SER A 4 36.42 41.34 -0.48
CA SER A 4 36.62 42.42 -1.46
C SER A 4 38.00 42.32 -2.13
N PRO A 5 38.25 43.01 -3.26
CA PRO A 5 39.57 43.03 -3.89
C PRO A 5 40.70 43.55 -2.99
N LYS A 6 40.36 44.29 -1.93
CA LYS A 6 41.30 44.80 -0.93
C LYS A 6 41.52 43.82 0.25
N GLY A 7 40.94 42.62 0.19
CA GLY A 7 41.05 41.60 1.24
C GLY A 7 40.11 41.79 2.44
N PHE A 8 39.28 42.85 2.45
CA PHE A 8 38.31 43.06 3.54
C PHE A 8 37.08 42.14 3.41
N PRO A 9 36.47 41.73 4.54
CA PRO A 9 35.21 40.99 4.57
C PRO A 9 34.12 41.64 3.71
N GLY A 10 33.48 40.85 2.86
CA GLY A 10 32.34 41.25 2.03
C GLY A 10 30.99 40.80 2.62
N PRO A 11 29.87 41.07 1.92
CA PRO A 11 28.53 40.71 2.39
C PRO A 11 28.29 39.20 2.56
N GLY A 12 29.10 38.36 1.92
CA GLY A 12 29.04 36.91 2.06
C GLY A 12 30.01 36.34 3.10
N HIS A 13 30.73 37.19 3.86
CA HIS A 13 31.61 36.75 4.94
C HIS A 13 30.77 36.42 6.18
N THR A 14 31.02 35.24 6.77
CA THR A 14 30.29 34.75 7.94
C THR A 14 31.15 34.75 9.21
N GLY A 15 32.37 35.28 9.15
CA GLY A 15 33.35 35.20 10.24
C GLY A 15 34.16 33.90 10.25
N ARG A 16 33.81 32.93 9.40
CA ARG A 16 34.46 31.61 9.34
C ARG A 16 35.54 31.55 8.26
N GLU A 17 35.51 32.46 7.30
CA GLU A 17 36.40 32.52 6.16
C GLU A 17 37.62 33.39 6.48
N THR A 18 38.80 32.91 6.09
CA THR A 18 40.09 33.62 6.20
C THR A 18 40.92 33.36 4.96
N LEU A 19 41.82 34.28 4.61
CA LEU A 19 42.83 34.07 3.55
C LEU A 19 44.17 33.79 4.20
N ASP A 20 44.87 32.76 3.72
CA ASP A 20 46.27 32.54 4.11
C ASP A 20 47.22 33.53 3.38
N PRO A 21 48.50 33.62 3.79
CA PRO A 21 49.47 34.49 3.13
C PRO A 21 49.73 34.17 1.64
N GLN A 22 49.38 32.96 1.19
CA GLN A 22 49.50 32.48 -0.18
C GLN A 22 48.26 32.77 -1.03
N GLY A 23 47.18 33.30 -0.43
CA GLY A 23 45.92 33.62 -1.09
C GLY A 23 44.91 32.47 -1.14
N SER A 24 45.13 31.39 -0.39
CA SER A 24 44.17 30.29 -0.25
C SER A 24 43.03 30.68 0.67
N LEU A 25 41.80 30.30 0.29
CA LEU A 25 40.62 30.44 1.13
C LEU A 25 40.54 29.32 2.17
N ILE A 26 40.53 29.68 3.45
CA ILE A 26 40.32 28.76 4.58
C ILE A 26 38.94 29.06 5.17
N ILE A 27 38.05 28.07 5.17
CA ILE A 27 36.74 28.13 5.83
C ILE A 27 36.76 27.20 7.04
N ARG A 28 36.52 27.72 8.23
CA ARG A 28 36.46 26.92 9.48
C ARG A 28 35.04 26.45 9.76
N ASN A 29 34.91 25.32 10.46
CA ASN A 29 33.61 24.73 10.84
C ASN A 29 32.68 24.54 9.62
N VAL A 30 33.18 23.82 8.62
CA VAL A 30 32.50 23.56 7.35
C VAL A 30 31.30 22.64 7.55
N THR A 31 30.19 22.99 6.93
CA THR A 31 28.92 22.26 6.92
C THR A 31 28.57 21.83 5.49
N THR A 32 27.59 20.94 5.32
CA THR A 32 27.10 20.57 3.98
C THR A 32 26.51 21.75 3.20
N GLN A 33 26.09 22.82 3.89
CA GLN A 33 25.62 24.07 3.25
C GLN A 33 26.74 24.89 2.62
N ASP A 34 27.99 24.65 3.02
CA ASP A 34 29.16 25.33 2.46
C ASP A 34 29.62 24.67 1.14
N ALA A 35 28.99 23.56 0.71
CA ALA A 35 29.24 22.96 -0.59
C ALA A 35 28.74 23.86 -1.73
N GLY A 36 29.53 23.96 -2.80
CA GLY A 36 29.19 24.81 -3.94
C GLY A 36 30.41 25.23 -4.75
N SER A 37 30.18 26.09 -5.74
CA SER A 37 31.25 26.63 -6.59
C SER A 37 31.83 27.89 -5.98
N TYR A 38 33.15 27.91 -5.81
CA TYR A 38 33.91 29.05 -5.30
C TYR A 38 34.77 29.63 -6.41
N THR A 39 34.65 30.93 -6.63
CA THR A 39 35.41 31.65 -7.67
C THR A 39 36.41 32.59 -7.02
N VAL A 40 37.69 32.41 -7.33
CA VAL A 40 38.74 33.40 -7.05
C VAL A 40 38.83 34.37 -8.22
N VAL A 41 38.94 35.66 -7.91
CA VAL A 41 39.06 36.74 -8.90
C VAL A 41 40.31 37.54 -8.57
N LEU A 42 41.23 37.62 -9.52
CA LEU A 42 42.42 38.46 -9.48
C LEU A 42 42.21 39.67 -10.37
N GLU A 43 42.24 40.86 -9.78
CA GLU A 43 42.18 42.14 -10.49
C GLU A 43 43.52 42.85 -10.43
N THR A 44 44.07 43.20 -11.58
CA THR A 44 45.32 43.95 -11.72
C THR A 44 45.11 45.15 -12.63
N SER A 45 46.06 46.08 -12.67
CA SER A 45 46.05 47.21 -13.62
C SER A 45 46.01 46.78 -15.10
N ARG A 46 46.39 45.52 -15.39
CA ARG A 46 46.44 44.95 -16.74
C ARG A 46 45.20 44.13 -17.10
N GLY A 47 44.25 43.96 -16.17
CA GLY A 47 43.00 43.24 -16.40
C GLY A 47 42.59 42.32 -15.25
N ARG A 48 41.50 41.58 -15.49
CA ARG A 48 40.84 40.70 -14.53
C ARG A 48 40.94 39.24 -14.98
N ARG A 49 41.31 38.35 -14.07
CA ARG A 49 41.34 36.89 -14.27
C ARG A 49 40.52 36.22 -13.17
N SER A 50 39.90 35.08 -13.46
CA SER A 50 39.18 34.29 -12.47
C SER A 50 39.39 32.79 -12.68
N ALA A 51 39.30 32.02 -11.60
CA ALA A 51 39.24 30.57 -11.62
C ALA A 51 38.13 30.10 -10.67
N THR A 52 37.40 29.06 -11.06
CA THR A 52 36.28 28.53 -10.29
C THR A 52 36.53 27.06 -9.98
N GLU A 53 36.40 26.70 -8.71
CA GLU A 53 36.53 25.35 -8.20
C GLU A 53 35.19 24.89 -7.61
N GLN A 54 34.81 23.63 -7.82
CA GLN A 54 33.60 23.07 -7.20
C GLN A 54 33.98 22.30 -5.93
N ILE A 55 33.57 22.83 -4.78
CA ILE A 55 33.82 22.24 -3.47
C ILE A 55 32.66 21.32 -3.11
N HIS A 56 32.98 20.05 -2.86
CA HIS A 56 32.04 19.07 -2.34
C HIS A 56 32.31 18.85 -0.86
N VAL A 57 31.33 19.15 -0.01
CA VAL A 57 31.40 18.84 1.42
C VAL A 57 30.61 17.56 1.67
N LYS A 58 31.29 16.50 2.07
CA LYS A 58 30.63 15.31 2.58
C LYS A 58 30.35 15.52 4.06
N ALA A 59 29.13 15.20 4.50
CA ALA A 59 28.87 15.02 5.92
C ALA A 59 29.80 13.91 6.41
N SER A 60 30.88 14.28 7.09
CA SER A 60 31.70 13.32 7.80
C SER A 60 30.89 12.92 9.03
N SER A 61 30.41 11.68 9.08
CA SER A 61 29.82 11.13 10.29
C SER A 61 30.94 10.89 11.30
N SER A 62 31.49 11.97 11.86
CA SER A 62 32.62 11.98 12.82
C SER A 62 32.25 11.41 14.19
N GLY A 63 31.24 10.54 14.23
CA GLY A 63 30.76 9.88 15.44
C GLY A 63 31.23 8.43 15.52
N VAL A 64 31.12 7.87 16.71
CA VAL A 64 31.42 6.46 16.97
C VAL A 64 30.41 5.57 16.23
N PRO A 65 30.84 4.60 15.41
CA PRO A 65 29.91 3.67 14.77
C PRO A 65 29.20 2.83 15.82
N LEU A 66 27.91 2.55 15.59
CA LEU A 66 27.12 1.67 16.43
C LEU A 66 27.15 0.24 15.88
N MET A 67 27.17 -0.74 16.78
CA MET A 67 26.82 -2.11 16.43
C MET A 67 25.30 -2.25 16.48
N THR A 68 24.70 -2.82 15.43
CA THR A 68 23.24 -2.87 15.29
C THR A 68 22.75 -4.26 14.94
N PHE A 69 21.51 -4.56 15.37
CA PHE A 69 20.76 -5.72 14.91
C PHE A 69 19.31 -5.30 14.58
N PRO A 70 18.79 -5.60 13.37
CA PRO A 70 19.54 -6.13 12.24
C PRO A 70 20.67 -5.16 11.80
N GLY A 71 21.60 -5.66 10.98
CA GLY A 71 22.70 -4.84 10.48
C GLY A 71 22.17 -3.59 9.77
N ASN A 72 22.85 -2.46 9.94
CA ASN A 72 22.51 -1.23 9.23
C ASN A 72 23.33 -1.11 7.94
N SER A 73 22.71 -0.54 6.90
CA SER A 73 23.37 -0.17 5.65
C SER A 73 23.42 1.35 5.58
N GLN A 74 24.62 1.92 5.61
CA GLN A 74 24.84 3.37 5.59
C GLN A 74 24.03 4.12 6.68
N GLY A 75 23.92 3.53 7.89
CA GLY A 75 23.18 4.12 8.99
C GLY A 75 21.66 3.93 8.90
N ILE A 76 21.15 3.07 8.01
CA ILE A 76 19.72 2.78 7.90
C ILE A 76 19.43 1.34 8.31
N ILE A 77 18.46 1.17 9.20
CA ILE A 77 17.88 -0.11 9.59
C ILE A 77 16.46 -0.17 9.04
N GLN A 78 16.22 -1.09 8.12
CA GLN A 78 14.86 -1.44 7.68
C GLN A 78 14.37 -2.64 8.48
N SER A 79 13.30 -2.45 9.25
CA SER A 79 12.74 -3.52 10.08
C SER A 79 11.23 -3.40 10.17
N GLU A 80 10.53 -4.54 10.10
CA GLU A 80 9.08 -4.59 10.24
C GLU A 80 8.64 -4.34 11.68
N LEU A 81 7.38 -3.94 11.85
CA LEU A 81 6.78 -3.79 13.16
C LEU A 81 6.79 -5.12 13.92
N ASN A 82 6.82 -5.05 15.25
CA ASN A 82 6.91 -6.19 16.18
C ASN A 82 8.25 -6.96 16.18
N TYR A 83 9.20 -6.65 15.29
CA TYR A 83 10.56 -7.17 15.38
C TYR A 83 11.38 -6.43 16.44
N SER A 84 12.53 -7.00 16.82
CA SER A 84 13.43 -6.35 17.78
C SER A 84 14.56 -5.63 17.06
N VAL A 85 14.87 -4.42 17.52
CA VAL A 85 16.01 -3.63 17.04
C VAL A 85 16.95 -3.36 18.22
N ILE A 86 18.24 -3.56 18.00
CA ILE A 86 19.28 -3.32 18.99
C ILE A 86 20.27 -2.30 18.42
N LEU A 87 20.58 -1.29 19.21
CA LEU A 87 21.64 -0.32 18.95
C LEU A 87 22.63 -0.38 20.12
N GLN A 88 23.91 -0.53 19.84
CA GLN A 88 24.94 -0.71 20.86
C GLN A 88 26.12 0.22 20.65
N TRP A 89 26.49 0.91 21.73
CA TRP A 89 27.75 1.62 21.83
C TRP A 89 28.91 0.64 22.03
N VAL A 90 29.95 0.77 21.20
CA VAL A 90 31.09 -0.18 21.17
C VAL A 90 32.44 0.44 21.48
N ALA A 91 32.57 1.77 21.53
CA ALA A 91 33.82 2.41 21.92
C ALA A 91 34.04 2.33 23.43
N SER A 92 35.29 2.11 23.82
CA SER A 92 35.74 2.28 25.20
C SER A 92 36.36 3.66 25.33
N ILE A 93 35.82 4.48 26.22
CA ILE A 93 36.30 5.83 26.51
C ILE A 93 36.71 5.83 27.98
N ASP A 94 37.86 6.42 28.29
CA ASP A 94 38.38 6.58 29.64
C ASP A 94 38.53 8.08 29.94
N PRO A 95 37.94 8.61 31.02
CA PRO A 95 37.07 7.94 32.00
C PRO A 95 35.75 7.40 31.41
N GLU A 96 35.21 6.32 32.00
CA GLU A 96 33.98 5.67 31.54
C GLU A 96 32.82 6.70 31.45
N PRO A 97 32.22 6.89 30.27
CA PRO A 97 31.21 7.91 30.07
C PRO A 97 29.82 7.46 30.50
N VAL A 98 28.97 8.43 30.82
CA VAL A 98 27.53 8.24 30.98
C VAL A 98 26.88 8.26 29.59
N LEU A 99 26.18 7.18 29.25
CA LEU A 99 25.55 7.01 27.93
C LEU A 99 24.06 7.38 27.94
N ARG A 100 23.64 8.23 27.00
CA ARG A 100 22.27 8.71 26.82
C ARG A 100 21.83 8.55 25.36
N TRP A 101 20.67 7.96 25.13
CA TRP A 101 20.11 7.77 23.80
C TRP A 101 19.06 8.82 23.50
N THR A 102 19.07 9.31 22.27
CA THR A 102 18.06 10.21 21.73
C THR A 102 17.36 9.58 20.53
N LEU A 103 16.07 9.83 20.40
CA LEU A 103 15.25 9.56 19.21
C LEU A 103 14.76 10.89 18.68
N ASN A 104 15.15 11.25 17.45
CA ASN A 104 14.85 12.54 16.84
C ASN A 104 15.19 13.73 17.75
N GLY A 105 16.32 13.63 18.47
CA GLY A 105 16.80 14.63 19.43
C GLY A 105 16.17 14.59 20.83
N SER A 106 15.13 13.77 21.05
CA SER A 106 14.48 13.63 22.37
C SER A 106 15.06 12.46 23.15
N LEU A 107 15.35 12.63 24.44
CA LEU A 107 15.88 11.58 25.31
C LEU A 107 14.92 10.38 25.36
N CYS A 108 15.42 9.19 25.03
CA CYS A 108 14.62 7.96 24.98
C CYS A 108 15.20 6.81 25.81
N GLY A 109 16.43 6.91 26.30
CA GLY A 109 17.02 5.88 27.17
C GLY A 109 18.46 6.17 27.59
N THR A 110 19.05 5.23 28.32
CA THR A 110 20.42 5.31 28.85
C THR A 110 21.12 3.96 28.80
N GLY A 111 22.46 3.98 28.85
CA GLY A 111 23.29 2.78 28.94
C GLY A 111 23.86 2.29 27.60
N LYS A 112 24.65 1.21 27.65
CA LYS A 112 25.46 0.72 26.51
C LYS A 112 24.65 0.16 25.34
N LYS A 113 23.42 -0.30 25.60
CA LYS A 113 22.51 -0.87 24.60
C LYS A 113 21.14 -0.21 24.70
N MET A 114 20.60 0.18 23.55
CA MET A 114 19.18 0.46 23.37
C MET A 114 18.54 -0.76 22.73
N ILE A 115 17.52 -1.32 23.38
CA ILE A 115 16.80 -2.51 22.92
C ILE A 115 15.34 -2.14 22.73
N ILE A 116 14.90 -2.07 21.48
CA ILE A 116 13.50 -1.84 21.13
C ILE A 116 12.87 -3.23 20.96
N GLN A 117 12.07 -3.62 21.94
CA GLN A 117 11.30 -4.86 21.87
C GLN A 117 9.95 -4.57 21.22
N ARG A 118 9.64 -5.31 20.16
CA ARG A 118 8.41 -5.14 19.37
C ARG A 118 8.30 -3.73 18.79
N LEU A 119 9.10 -3.47 17.77
CA LEU A 119 9.15 -2.20 17.05
C LEU A 119 7.75 -1.67 16.73
N SER A 120 7.49 -0.43 17.12
CA SER A 120 6.23 0.26 16.86
C SER A 120 6.47 1.56 16.10
N LEU A 121 5.40 2.18 15.58
CA LEU A 121 5.51 3.41 14.77
C LEU A 121 6.18 4.56 15.52
N LYS A 122 6.00 4.65 16.84
CA LYS A 122 6.63 5.67 17.70
C LYS A 122 8.14 5.48 17.88
N ASP A 123 8.65 4.30 17.58
CA ASP A 123 10.06 3.96 17.72
C ASP A 123 10.83 4.20 16.41
N LEU A 124 10.14 4.60 15.33
CA LEU A 124 10.76 4.93 14.06
C LEU A 124 11.40 6.33 14.12
N GLY A 125 12.55 6.47 13.47
CA GLY A 125 13.29 7.73 13.44
C GLY A 125 14.78 7.54 13.60
N THR A 126 15.48 8.64 13.85
CA THR A 126 16.94 8.67 13.93
C THR A 126 17.39 8.63 15.38
N TYR A 127 18.22 7.63 15.68
CA TYR A 127 18.83 7.41 16.98
C TYR A 127 20.27 7.91 17.00
N VAL A 128 20.63 8.61 18.08
CA VAL A 128 22.00 9.03 18.40
C VAL A 128 22.27 8.74 19.86
N CYS A 129 23.42 8.14 20.15
CA CYS A 129 23.94 7.98 21.50
C CYS A 129 24.93 9.10 21.80
N LEU A 130 24.74 9.76 22.94
CA LEU A 130 25.66 10.71 23.54
C LEU A 130 26.41 10.00 24.66
N ALA A 131 27.73 10.14 24.66
CA ALA A 131 28.62 9.63 25.69
C ALA A 131 29.34 10.81 26.34
N GLU A 132 29.06 11.06 27.61
CA GLU A 132 29.60 12.21 28.35
C GLU A 132 30.46 11.71 29.51
N ASN A 133 31.73 12.09 29.53
CA ASN A 133 32.59 11.92 30.69
C ASN A 133 32.88 13.30 31.31
N SER A 134 33.73 13.36 32.33
CA SER A 134 34.05 14.62 33.02
C SER A 134 34.83 15.63 32.16
N GLU A 135 35.33 15.24 30.99
CA GLU A 135 36.25 16.03 30.17
C GLU A 135 35.64 16.41 28.82
N GLU A 136 34.95 15.46 28.17
CA GLU A 136 34.47 15.56 26.80
C GLU A 136 33.09 14.90 26.60
N VAL A 137 32.46 15.28 25.49
CA VAL A 137 31.20 14.71 25.01
C VAL A 137 31.41 14.13 23.61
N TYR A 138 31.07 12.86 23.44
CA TYR A 138 31.15 12.13 22.18
C TYR A 138 29.75 11.77 21.67
N PHE A 139 29.64 11.69 20.34
CA PHE A 139 28.40 11.31 19.67
C PHE A 139 28.60 10.06 18.84
N SER A 140 27.57 9.23 18.74
CA SER A 140 27.54 8.15 17.76
C SER A 140 27.27 8.68 16.36
N GLN A 141 27.55 7.85 15.35
CA GLN A 141 26.94 8.04 14.04
C GLN A 141 25.41 7.90 14.17
N PRO A 142 24.62 8.70 13.43
CA PRO A 142 23.16 8.58 13.46
C PRO A 142 22.73 7.27 12.79
N VAL A 143 21.77 6.58 13.41
CA VAL A 143 21.15 5.37 12.84
C VAL A 143 19.64 5.58 12.73
N THR A 144 19.11 5.51 11.52
CA THR A 144 17.68 5.68 11.24
C THR A 144 16.98 4.34 11.14
N VAL A 145 15.98 4.13 11.98
CA VAL A 145 15.09 2.96 11.95
C VAL A 145 13.83 3.34 11.18
N MET A 146 13.53 2.59 10.12
CA MET A 146 12.35 2.80 9.28
C MET A 146 11.76 1.47 8.82
N LEU A 147 10.52 1.51 8.32
CA LEU A 147 9.90 0.33 7.74
C LEU A 147 10.59 -0.03 6.41
N PRO A 148 10.59 -1.32 6.01
CA PRO A 148 11.03 -1.73 4.69
C PRO A 148 10.19 -1.01 3.63
N GLN A 149 10.85 -0.45 2.62
CA GLN A 149 10.14 0.07 1.45
C GLN A 149 9.72 -1.13 0.60
N ALA A 150 8.44 -1.17 0.21
CA ALA A 150 8.01 -2.10 -0.82
C ALA A 150 8.79 -1.76 -2.09
N ASN A 151 9.64 -2.69 -2.56
CA ASN A 151 10.23 -2.59 -3.88
C ASN A 151 9.08 -2.76 -4.88
N VAL A 152 8.40 -1.67 -5.21
CA VAL A 152 7.50 -1.64 -6.35
C VAL A 152 8.39 -1.57 -7.57
N GLU A 153 8.91 -2.75 -7.96
CA GLU A 153 9.38 -2.93 -9.31
C GLU A 153 8.23 -2.52 -10.23
N PRO A 154 8.42 -1.58 -11.17
CA PRO A 154 7.38 -1.23 -12.13
C PRO A 154 7.04 -2.50 -12.89
N THR A 155 5.97 -3.17 -12.45
CA THR A 155 5.42 -4.28 -13.21
C THR A 155 4.83 -3.60 -14.43
N ASP A 156 5.40 -3.87 -15.60
CA ASP A 156 4.79 -3.49 -16.87
C ASP A 156 3.30 -3.83 -16.80
N PRO A 157 2.41 -2.89 -17.16
CA PRO A 157 0.98 -3.12 -17.03
C PRO A 157 0.63 -4.38 -17.82
N VAL A 158 0.25 -5.44 -17.11
CA VAL A 158 -0.30 -6.65 -17.72
C VAL A 158 -1.49 -6.20 -18.57
N PRO A 159 -1.52 -6.50 -19.88
CA PRO A 159 -2.67 -6.16 -20.70
C PRO A 159 -3.90 -6.82 -20.07
N ILE A 160 -4.83 -6.00 -19.57
CA ILE A 160 -6.11 -6.47 -19.05
C ILE A 160 -6.85 -7.05 -20.25
N GLN A 161 -6.83 -8.36 -20.41
CA GLN A 161 -7.63 -9.02 -21.43
C GLN A 161 -9.10 -8.85 -21.03
N PRO A 162 -9.94 -8.15 -21.82
CA PRO A 162 -11.35 -8.02 -21.50
C PRO A 162 -11.98 -9.43 -21.46
N ASN A 163 -12.83 -9.68 -20.47
CA ASN A 163 -13.68 -10.87 -20.46
C ASN A 163 -14.35 -11.03 -21.84
N PRO A 164 -14.48 -12.26 -22.38
CA PRO A 164 -15.16 -12.44 -23.66
C PRO A 164 -16.59 -11.92 -23.53
N THR A 165 -16.86 -10.78 -24.15
CA THR A 165 -18.21 -10.24 -24.28
C THR A 165 -18.95 -11.21 -25.20
N LEU A 166 -19.89 -11.97 -24.66
CA LEU A 166 -20.83 -12.74 -25.47
C LEU A 166 -21.70 -11.75 -26.25
N SER A 167 -21.23 -11.33 -27.42
CA SER A 167 -22.01 -10.51 -28.34
C SER A 167 -23.01 -11.43 -29.05
N LEU A 168 -24.25 -11.45 -28.56
CA LEU A 168 -25.35 -11.98 -29.34
C LEU A 168 -25.57 -11.03 -30.52
N SER A 169 -25.03 -11.38 -31.69
CA SER A 169 -25.25 -10.60 -32.92
C SER A 169 -26.75 -10.49 -33.13
N GLY A 170 -27.29 -9.27 -33.13
CA GLY A 170 -28.72 -9.01 -33.26
C GLY A 170 -29.35 -9.68 -34.49
N GLY A 171 -28.58 -9.97 -35.53
CA GLY A 171 -29.03 -10.73 -36.69
C GLY A 171 -29.43 -12.17 -36.39
N SER A 172 -28.78 -12.83 -35.43
CA SER A 172 -29.08 -14.23 -35.05
C SER A 172 -30.43 -14.33 -34.33
N ALA A 173 -30.70 -13.40 -33.40
CA ALA A 173 -31.98 -13.34 -32.71
C ALA A 173 -33.14 -13.02 -33.67
N ILE A 174 -32.92 -12.08 -34.60
CA ILE A 174 -33.92 -11.72 -35.62
C ILE A 174 -34.22 -12.92 -36.53
N ALA A 175 -33.21 -13.67 -36.98
CA ALA A 175 -33.42 -14.85 -37.82
C ALA A 175 -34.26 -15.93 -37.12
N LEU A 176 -33.99 -16.21 -35.84
CA LEU A 176 -34.77 -17.18 -35.06
C LEU A 176 -36.21 -16.73 -34.86
N ILE A 177 -36.44 -15.43 -34.62
CA ILE A 177 -37.80 -14.87 -34.49
C ILE A 177 -38.55 -14.99 -35.82
N VAL A 178 -37.92 -14.67 -36.95
CA VAL A 178 -38.56 -14.78 -38.27
C VAL A 178 -38.91 -16.23 -38.60
N VAL A 179 -37.99 -17.18 -38.37
CA VAL A 179 -38.24 -18.61 -38.62
C VAL A 179 -39.39 -19.13 -37.76
N THR A 180 -39.41 -18.78 -36.46
CA THR A 180 -40.49 -19.21 -35.56
C THR A 180 -41.85 -18.62 -35.99
N LEU A 181 -41.90 -17.35 -36.41
CA LEU A 181 -43.13 -16.76 -36.94
C LEU A 181 -43.62 -17.45 -38.22
N VAL A 182 -42.72 -17.79 -39.15
CA VAL A 182 -43.09 -18.51 -40.39
C VAL A 182 -43.62 -19.91 -40.09
N VAL A 183 -43.01 -20.63 -39.16
CA VAL A 183 -43.47 -21.97 -38.74
C VAL A 183 -44.86 -21.89 -38.10
N ILE A 184 -45.09 -20.92 -37.20
CA ILE A 184 -46.40 -20.71 -36.58
C ILE A 184 -47.47 -20.40 -37.63
N MET A 185 -47.19 -19.48 -38.55
CA MET A 185 -48.14 -19.14 -39.63
C MET A 185 -48.46 -20.36 -40.52
N SER A 186 -47.46 -21.19 -40.82
CA SER A 186 -47.65 -22.41 -41.61
C SER A 186 -48.54 -23.43 -40.88
N LEU A 187 -48.36 -23.59 -39.57
CA LEU A 187 -49.21 -24.46 -38.74
C LEU A 187 -50.65 -23.94 -38.65
N VAL A 188 -50.84 -22.64 -38.52
CA VAL A 188 -52.18 -22.02 -38.50
C VAL A 188 -52.87 -22.25 -39.84
N VAL A 189 -52.21 -21.99 -40.96
CA VAL A 189 -52.78 -22.23 -42.30
C VAL A 189 -53.16 -23.71 -42.48
N LEU A 190 -52.29 -24.64 -42.05
CA LEU A 190 -52.58 -26.07 -42.12
C LEU A 190 -53.80 -26.45 -41.25
N SER A 191 -53.89 -25.93 -40.03
CA SER A 191 -55.03 -26.19 -39.14
C SER A 191 -56.35 -25.64 -39.69
N VAL A 192 -56.33 -24.47 -40.33
CA VAL A 192 -57.51 -23.89 -40.98
C VAL A 192 -57.90 -24.71 -42.20
N TYR A 193 -56.91 -25.13 -43.00
CA TYR A 193 -57.15 -26.01 -44.15
C TYR A 193 -57.80 -27.33 -43.73
N THR A 194 -57.28 -28.00 -42.70
CA THR A 194 -57.86 -29.25 -42.20
C THR A 194 -59.27 -29.03 -41.64
N LEU A 195 -59.53 -27.96 -40.90
CA LEU A 195 -60.87 -27.63 -40.40
C LEU A 195 -61.88 -27.34 -41.52
N ILE A 196 -61.46 -26.67 -42.60
CA ILE A 196 -62.32 -26.41 -43.76
C ILE A 196 -62.60 -27.72 -44.51
N HIS A 197 -61.59 -28.57 -44.67
CA HIS A 197 -61.76 -29.88 -45.29
C HIS A 197 -62.67 -30.80 -44.47
N ASP A 198 -62.45 -30.88 -43.16
CA ASP A 198 -63.23 -31.72 -42.24
C ASP A 198 -64.71 -31.31 -42.23
N LYS A 199 -64.99 -29.99 -42.27
CA LYS A 199 -66.36 -29.46 -42.43
C LYS A 199 -67.02 -29.79 -43.78
N ARG A 200 -66.26 -30.14 -44.83
CA ARG A 200 -66.79 -30.59 -46.13
C ARG A 200 -67.10 -32.08 -46.19
N TYR A 201 -66.62 -32.87 -45.21
CA TYR A 201 -66.74 -34.34 -45.20
C TYR A 201 -67.66 -34.89 -44.11
N LEU A 202 -68.42 -34.05 -43.39
CA LEU A 202 -69.38 -34.50 -42.37
C LEU A 202 -70.78 -34.74 -42.97
N PRO A 203 -71.21 -36.01 -43.21
CA PRO A 203 -72.60 -36.33 -43.49
C PRO A 203 -73.46 -36.22 -42.23
N SER A 204 -74.67 -35.68 -42.39
CA SER A 204 -75.68 -35.52 -41.35
C SER A 204 -76.10 -36.86 -40.72
N LEU A 205 -76.04 -36.98 -39.40
CA LEU A 205 -76.70 -38.06 -38.65
C LEU A 205 -77.47 -37.52 -37.46
N THR A 206 -78.77 -37.82 -37.46
CA THR A 206 -79.85 -37.48 -36.52
C THR A 206 -79.81 -38.31 -35.22
N PRO A 207 -80.52 -37.91 -34.16
CA PRO A 207 -80.28 -38.37 -32.78
C PRO A 207 -81.01 -39.67 -32.39
N ILE A 208 -80.39 -40.45 -31.49
CA ILE A 208 -80.92 -41.68 -30.89
C ILE A 208 -81.62 -41.36 -29.56
N HIS A 209 -82.84 -41.89 -29.39
CA HIS A 209 -83.69 -41.74 -28.22
C HIS A 209 -83.42 -42.82 -27.14
N SER A 210 -83.29 -42.34 -25.90
CA SER A 210 -83.77 -42.88 -24.60
C SER A 210 -83.73 -44.38 -24.27
N ALA A 211 -83.10 -44.71 -23.13
CA ALA A 211 -83.56 -45.76 -22.23
C ALA A 211 -83.51 -45.28 -20.77
N ALA A 212 -84.59 -45.58 -20.04
CA ALA A 212 -85.02 -45.02 -18.76
C ALA A 212 -84.54 -45.85 -17.53
N PRO A 213 -84.80 -45.41 -16.27
CA PRO A 213 -83.96 -45.66 -15.10
C PRO A 213 -84.56 -46.67 -14.08
N ARG A 214 -83.83 -46.99 -13.00
CA ARG A 214 -84.46 -47.29 -11.69
C ARG A 214 -83.54 -47.06 -10.47
N PRO A 215 -84.10 -46.62 -9.31
CA PRO A 215 -83.36 -46.19 -8.12
C PRO A 215 -83.61 -47.09 -6.88
N ARG A 216 -82.82 -46.90 -5.80
CA ARG A 216 -83.28 -46.74 -4.38
C ARG A 216 -82.10 -46.78 -3.37
N THR A 217 -81.85 -45.67 -2.66
CA THR A 217 -82.02 -45.42 -1.19
C THR A 217 -81.27 -46.36 -0.23
N ARG A 218 -80.71 -45.98 0.92
CA ARG A 218 -80.51 -44.74 1.71
C ARG A 218 -79.85 -45.20 3.04
N SER A 219 -79.01 -44.37 3.67
CA SER A 219 -78.82 -44.16 5.14
C SER A 219 -77.33 -44.08 5.53
N ALA A 220 -76.77 -42.88 5.70
CA ALA A 220 -76.74 -42.04 6.92
C ALA A 220 -75.74 -42.48 8.02
N ALA A 221 -74.54 -41.89 7.91
CA ALA A 221 -73.70 -41.24 8.93
C ALA A 221 -73.65 -41.74 10.40
N ARG A 222 -72.42 -41.98 10.88
CA ARG A 222 -72.00 -41.69 12.26
C ARG A 222 -70.55 -41.18 12.32
N ARG A 223 -70.35 -40.01 12.95
CA ARG A 223 -69.09 -39.31 13.26
C ARG A 223 -68.37 -39.93 14.48
N LYS A 224 -67.02 -39.91 14.51
CA LYS A 224 -66.12 -39.14 15.43
C LYS A 224 -64.64 -39.63 15.35
N PRO A 225 -63.65 -38.84 15.84
CA PRO A 225 -62.33 -38.69 15.21
C PRO A 225 -61.20 -39.51 15.86
N SER A 226 -60.14 -39.76 15.10
CA SER A 226 -58.87 -40.31 15.60
C SER A 226 -57.85 -39.22 15.90
N GLN A 227 -56.95 -39.59 16.82
CA GLN A 227 -56.02 -38.75 17.55
C GLN A 227 -54.78 -38.33 16.75
N GLN A 228 -54.24 -37.20 17.20
CA GLN A 228 -53.02 -36.51 16.81
C GLN A 228 -51.76 -37.25 17.30
N PRO A 229 -50.66 -37.32 16.52
CA PRO A 229 -49.38 -37.81 17.01
C PRO A 229 -48.45 -36.67 17.49
N VAL A 230 -47.75 -36.97 18.58
CA VAL A 230 -46.68 -36.18 19.21
C VAL A 230 -45.38 -36.34 18.42
N PRO A 231 -44.51 -35.31 18.41
CA PRO A 231 -43.09 -35.60 18.63
C PRO A 231 -42.44 -34.72 19.70
N ARG A 232 -41.52 -35.35 20.43
CA ARG A 232 -40.64 -34.78 21.47
C ARG A 232 -39.46 -34.05 20.84
N SER A 233 -39.03 -32.94 21.44
CA SER A 233 -37.63 -32.50 21.39
C SER A 233 -37.24 -31.87 22.73
N PHE A 234 -36.15 -32.37 23.31
CA PHE A 234 -35.58 -31.94 24.59
C PHE A 234 -34.60 -30.79 24.35
N LYS A 235 -34.66 -29.75 25.20
CA LYS A 235 -33.64 -28.71 25.35
C LYS A 235 -32.63 -29.15 26.40
N LEU A 236 -31.34 -29.06 26.12
CA LEU A 236 -30.29 -29.08 27.12
C LEU A 236 -29.73 -27.66 27.29
N ILE A 237 -29.65 -27.24 28.55
CA ILE A 237 -29.09 -25.98 29.02
C ILE A 237 -27.66 -26.29 29.49
N GLN A 238 -26.68 -25.48 29.10
CA GLN A 238 -25.48 -25.27 29.92
C GLN A 238 -25.15 -23.77 29.96
N ARG A 239 -24.79 -23.34 31.18
CA ARG A 239 -24.27 -22.03 31.55
C ARG A 239 -23.12 -22.32 32.52
N GLY A 240 -21.98 -21.67 32.34
CA GLY A 240 -20.75 -21.85 33.13
C GLY A 240 -19.54 -21.70 32.25
#